data_AF-A0A0G3XA51-F1
#
_entry.id   AF-A0A0G3XA51-F1
#
_cell.length_a   1.000
_cell.length_b   1.000
_cell.length_c   1.000
_cell.angle_alpha   90.00
_cell.angle_beta   90.00
_cell.angle_gamma   90.00
#
_symmetry.space_group_name_H-M   'P 1'
#
loop_
_entity.id
_entity.type
_entity.pdbx_description
1 polymer ?
#
loop_
_entity_poly.entity_id
_entity_poly.type
_entity_poly.pdbx_seq_one_letter_code
_entity_poly.pdbx_strand_id
1 'polypeptide(L)'
;MIPGLRLLVSLILLTIAQPVLAHGPEQHEKDQATPAAATANANVSHEVSPAVGAKKEQGHATRSAEHHEAQSASIWTRLHPATVHFPIALLLMAALTELLSVFNPAPGLRSAVRVMAVGGAVGAVVAALFGWIHTGLWLGGDATMQWHRWTGTGLAIAAPLPALLSHRADRLPFRGLLFLIAIVLLAQGYWGGELAHGSNHLGL
;
A
#
# COMPACT_ATOMS: atom_id res chain seq x y z
N MET A 1 23.56 26.97 8.03
CA MET A 1 23.38 25.51 8.23
C MET A 1 23.18 25.26 9.71
N ILE A 2 22.28 24.35 10.13
CA ILE A 2 22.12 23.99 11.56
C ILE A 2 22.84 22.66 11.80
N PRO A 3 23.93 22.60 12.61
CA PRO A 3 24.65 21.35 12.89
C PRO A 3 23.80 20.34 13.67
N GLY A 4 22.88 20.82 14.52
CA GLY A 4 21.95 19.99 15.28
C GLY A 4 21.08 19.07 14.41
N LEU A 5 20.73 19.44 13.17
CA LEU A 5 19.96 18.57 12.28
C LEU A 5 20.76 17.33 11.83
N ARG A 6 22.08 17.45 11.65
CA ARG A 6 22.94 16.29 11.34
C ARG A 6 23.03 15.37 12.56
N LEU A 7 23.32 15.94 13.74
CA LEU A 7 23.43 15.19 14.99
C LEU A 7 22.13 14.46 15.34
N LEU A 8 20.97 15.13 15.23
CA LEU A 8 19.66 14.55 15.51
C LEU A 8 19.36 13.34 14.63
N VAL A 9 19.58 13.43 13.31
CA VAL A 9 19.26 12.31 12.42
C VAL A 9 20.32 11.20 12.49
N SER A 10 21.59 11.51 12.75
CA SER A 10 22.59 10.49 13.09
C SER A 10 22.22 9.73 14.38
N LEU A 11 21.68 10.41 15.39
CA LEU A 11 21.21 9.77 16.62
C LEU A 11 20.00 8.85 16.37
N ILE A 12 19.02 9.30 15.58
CA ILE A 12 17.83 8.50 15.21
C ILE A 12 18.23 7.25 14.40
N LEU A 13 19.16 7.38 13.44
CA LEU A 13 19.67 6.24 12.67
C LEU A 13 20.43 5.24 13.57
N LEU A 14 21.16 5.72 14.59
CA LEU A 14 21.87 4.87 15.54
C LEU A 14 20.91 4.08 16.45
N THR A 15 19.74 4.64 16.80
CA THR A 15 18.71 3.93 17.59
C THR A 15 17.99 2.84 16.80
N ILE A 16 17.83 2.99 15.47
CA ILE A 16 17.22 1.97 14.61
C ILE A 16 18.19 0.80 14.36
N ALA A 17 19.50 1.04 14.43
CA ALA A 17 20.54 0.05 14.17
C ALA A 17 20.85 -0.91 15.34
N GLN A 18 20.05 -0.91 16.42
CA GLN A 18 20.25 -1.81 17.54
C GLN A 18 19.69 -3.21 17.23
N PRO A 19 20.49 -4.29 17.28
CA PRO A 19 19.99 -5.63 17.02
C PRO A 19 19.06 -6.07 18.16
N VAL A 20 17.79 -6.32 17.84
CA VAL A 20 16.85 -6.99 18.76
C VAL A 20 17.34 -8.41 18.98
N LEU A 21 17.96 -8.66 20.13
CA LEU A 21 18.52 -9.95 20.49
C LEU A 21 17.42 -10.93 20.93
N ALA A 22 16.65 -11.43 19.97
CA ALA A 22 15.63 -12.44 20.20
C ALA A 22 16.28 -13.71 20.81
N HIS A 23 15.85 -14.08 22.02
CA HIS A 23 16.28 -15.31 22.69
C HIS A 23 15.26 -16.42 22.46
N GLY A 24 15.74 -17.59 22.06
CA GLY A 24 14.91 -18.79 21.90
C GLY A 24 15.75 -20.03 21.64
N PRO A 25 16.02 -20.88 22.65
CA PRO A 25 16.39 -22.27 22.46
C PRO A 25 15.13 -23.14 22.27
N GLU A 26 15.16 -24.04 21.29
CA GLU A 26 14.02 -24.88 20.90
C GLU A 26 14.03 -26.26 21.56
N GLN A 27 12.83 -26.71 21.98
CA GLN A 27 12.37 -28.11 22.01
C GLN A 27 13.21 -29.10 22.88
N HIS A 28 12.87 -30.39 23.07
CA HIS A 28 11.74 -31.24 22.65
C HIS A 28 10.93 -31.66 23.94
N GLU A 29 10.09 -32.70 24.06
CA GLU A 29 9.79 -33.86 23.19
C GLU A 29 8.30 -34.34 23.24
N LYS A 30 8.02 -35.60 23.66
CA LYS A 30 6.78 -36.37 23.43
C LYS A 30 6.21 -36.92 24.75
N ASP A 31 4.92 -37.30 24.77
CA ASP A 31 4.62 -38.74 24.68
C ASP A 31 3.22 -39.04 24.08
N GLN A 32 2.93 -40.32 23.85
CA GLN A 32 1.93 -40.80 22.87
C GLN A 32 0.72 -41.53 23.48
N ALA A 33 -0.46 -41.49 22.83
CA ALA A 33 -1.39 -42.63 22.70
C ALA A 33 -2.59 -42.39 21.74
N THR A 34 -2.74 -43.27 20.75
CA THR A 34 -4.03 -43.71 20.12
C THR A 34 -4.16 -45.23 20.40
N PRO A 35 -5.24 -46.00 20.11
CA PRO A 35 -6.21 -45.87 18.99
C PRO A 35 -7.68 -46.34 19.27
N ALA A 36 -8.42 -46.61 18.17
CA ALA A 36 -9.67 -47.38 18.05
C ALA A 36 -10.99 -46.65 18.43
N ALA A 37 -12.17 -47.00 17.88
CA ALA A 37 -12.54 -48.08 16.93
C ALA A 37 -13.54 -47.60 15.84
N ALA A 38 -13.96 -48.48 14.92
CA ALA A 38 -14.81 -48.16 13.77
C ALA A 38 -16.08 -49.03 13.66
N THR A 39 -17.15 -48.49 13.06
CA THR A 39 -18.37 -49.15 12.53
C THR A 39 -19.22 -48.07 11.79
N ALA A 40 -20.07 -48.34 10.79
CA ALA A 40 -20.27 -49.50 9.91
C ALA A 40 -20.97 -49.05 8.59
N ASN A 41 -21.05 -49.94 7.59
CA ASN A 41 -21.63 -49.66 6.27
C ASN A 41 -23.17 -49.57 6.24
N ALA A 42 -23.70 -48.79 5.29
CA ALA A 42 -24.91 -49.14 4.54
C ALA A 42 -24.82 -48.57 3.11
N ASN A 43 -25.18 -49.35 2.09
CA ASN A 43 -25.14 -48.96 0.69
C ASN A 43 -26.36 -49.54 -0.06
N VAL A 44 -27.17 -48.70 -0.69
CA VAL A 44 -28.25 -49.13 -1.61
C VAL A 44 -28.33 -48.15 -2.78
N SER A 45 -28.25 -48.68 -3.99
CA SER A 45 -28.36 -47.96 -5.26
C SER A 45 -29.71 -48.22 -5.92
N HIS A 46 -30.26 -47.23 -6.62
CA HIS A 46 -31.22 -47.48 -7.72
C HIS A 46 -31.07 -46.41 -8.81
N GLU A 47 -31.02 -46.84 -10.05
CA GLU A 47 -30.99 -45.99 -11.25
C GLU A 47 -32.40 -45.55 -11.66
N VAL A 48 -32.51 -44.48 -12.46
CA VAL A 48 -33.02 -44.51 -13.85
C VAL A 48 -33.11 -43.08 -14.43
N SER A 49 -32.73 -42.96 -15.71
CA SER A 49 -32.99 -41.83 -16.62
C SER A 49 -33.68 -42.40 -17.88
N PRO A 50 -34.31 -41.64 -18.82
CA PRO A 50 -34.02 -40.24 -19.19
C PRO A 50 -35.25 -39.35 -19.53
N ALA A 51 -35.04 -38.08 -19.95
CA ALA A 51 -35.67 -37.51 -21.15
C ALA A 51 -35.20 -36.07 -21.51
N VAL A 52 -35.08 -35.85 -22.83
CA VAL A 52 -34.73 -34.65 -23.62
C VAL A 52 -35.57 -33.38 -23.31
N GLY A 53 -34.97 -32.18 -23.40
CA GLY A 53 -35.70 -30.89 -23.37
C GLY A 53 -34.97 -29.66 -23.93
N ALA A 54 -35.26 -29.31 -25.19
CA ALA A 54 -35.15 -27.99 -25.87
C ALA A 54 -33.86 -27.10 -25.75
N LYS A 55 -33.24 -26.80 -26.90
CA LYS A 55 -32.42 -25.58 -27.10
C LYS A 55 -33.26 -24.30 -26.92
N LYS A 56 -32.63 -23.20 -26.49
CA LYS A 56 -33.00 -21.85 -26.96
C LYS A 56 -31.79 -20.93 -27.12
N GLU A 57 -31.38 -20.70 -28.37
CA GLU A 57 -30.35 -19.72 -28.73
C GLU A 57 -31.01 -18.36 -29.02
N GLN A 58 -30.77 -17.36 -28.18
CA GLN A 58 -31.13 -15.96 -28.44
C GLN A 58 -30.38 -15.05 -27.45
N GLY A 59 -29.48 -14.18 -27.94
CA GLY A 59 -28.66 -13.30 -27.10
C GLY A 59 -27.27 -12.97 -27.65
N HIS A 60 -27.17 -12.56 -28.92
CA HIS A 60 -25.89 -12.24 -29.58
C HIS A 60 -25.75 -10.73 -29.88
N ALA A 61 -26.01 -9.89 -28.87
CA ALA A 61 -25.87 -8.44 -28.95
C ALA A 61 -25.38 -7.80 -27.63
N THR A 62 -25.76 -8.35 -26.47
CA THR A 62 -25.39 -7.82 -25.15
C THR A 62 -23.94 -8.13 -24.75
N ARG A 63 -23.46 -9.35 -25.03
CA ARG A 63 -22.09 -9.79 -24.68
C ARG A 63 -20.98 -8.85 -25.14
N SER A 64 -21.17 -8.16 -26.27
CA SER A 64 -20.16 -7.26 -26.85
C SER A 64 -19.87 -6.06 -25.94
N ALA A 65 -20.86 -5.55 -25.22
CA ALA A 65 -20.65 -4.46 -24.26
C ALA A 65 -19.93 -4.98 -23.00
N GLU A 66 -20.46 -6.05 -22.40
CA GLU A 66 -19.93 -6.66 -21.17
C GLU A 66 -18.45 -7.05 -21.31
N HIS A 67 -18.06 -7.64 -22.44
CA HIS A 67 -16.66 -8.03 -22.66
C HIS A 67 -15.71 -6.84 -22.82
N HIS A 68 -16.13 -5.74 -23.45
CA HIS A 68 -15.31 -4.53 -23.56
C HIS A 68 -15.17 -3.79 -22.22
N GLU A 69 -16.26 -3.70 -21.45
CA GLU A 69 -16.27 -3.07 -20.13
C GLU A 69 -15.39 -3.86 -19.15
N ALA A 70 -15.55 -5.19 -19.07
CA ALA A 70 -14.71 -6.07 -18.26
C ALA A 70 -13.23 -6.06 -18.69
N GLN A 71 -12.95 -5.96 -19.99
CA GLN A 71 -11.58 -5.84 -20.48
C GLN A 71 -10.94 -4.50 -20.08
N SER A 72 -11.70 -3.40 -20.11
CA SER A 72 -11.23 -2.10 -19.63
C SER A 72 -10.96 -2.10 -18.12
N ALA A 73 -11.84 -2.71 -17.32
CA ALA A 73 -11.65 -2.90 -15.88
C ALA A 73 -10.36 -3.69 -15.58
N SER A 74 -10.08 -4.73 -16.37
CA SER A 74 -8.85 -5.52 -16.21
C SER A 74 -7.56 -4.72 -16.41
N ILE A 75 -7.58 -3.67 -17.24
CA ILE A 75 -6.44 -2.77 -17.44
C ILE A 75 -6.27 -1.86 -16.21
N TRP A 76 -7.36 -1.30 -15.68
CA TRP A 76 -7.31 -0.49 -14.46
C TRP A 76 -6.81 -1.28 -13.26
N THR A 77 -7.23 -2.54 -13.07
CA THR A 77 -6.69 -3.41 -12.01
C THR A 77 -5.19 -3.71 -12.19
N ARG A 78 -4.71 -3.83 -13.45
CA ARG A 78 -3.27 -4.04 -13.76
C ARG A 78 -2.43 -2.78 -13.61
N LEU A 79 -3.00 -1.60 -13.84
CA LEU A 79 -2.35 -0.30 -13.66
C LEU A 79 -2.45 0.22 -12.23
N HIS A 80 -3.40 -0.27 -11.42
CA HIS A 80 -3.61 0.12 -10.03
C HIS A 80 -2.30 0.15 -9.21
N PRO A 81 -1.44 -0.89 -9.23
CA PRO A 81 -0.16 -0.86 -8.53
C PRO A 81 0.70 0.34 -8.93
N ALA A 82 0.82 0.67 -10.22
CA ALA A 82 1.58 1.81 -10.69
C ALA A 82 0.98 3.15 -10.21
N THR A 83 -0.34 3.31 -10.26
CA THR A 83 -1.00 4.57 -9.85
C THR A 83 -0.85 4.91 -8.38
N VAL A 84 -0.82 3.93 -7.46
CA VAL A 84 -0.58 4.19 -6.01
C VAL A 84 0.89 4.05 -5.59
N HIS A 85 1.65 3.06 -6.07
CA HIS A 85 3.01 2.83 -5.56
C HIS A 85 4.03 3.81 -6.14
N PHE A 86 3.85 4.30 -7.36
CA PHE A 86 4.79 5.26 -7.98
C PHE A 86 4.92 6.58 -7.21
N PRO A 87 3.84 7.29 -6.80
CA PRO A 87 3.97 8.49 -5.98
C PRO A 87 4.54 8.21 -4.59
N ILE A 88 4.20 7.08 -3.96
CA ILE A 88 4.78 6.66 -2.67
C ILE A 88 6.30 6.51 -2.82
N ALA A 89 6.75 5.77 -3.83
CA ALA A 89 8.17 5.57 -4.12
C ALA A 89 8.89 6.89 -4.42
N LEU A 90 8.30 7.79 -5.23
CA LEU A 90 8.90 9.09 -5.53
C LEU A 90 9.02 9.99 -4.29
N LEU A 91 8.01 10.05 -3.41
CA LEU A 91 8.07 10.88 -2.20
C LEU A 91 9.05 10.32 -1.16
N LEU A 92 9.09 8.99 -0.98
CA LEU A 92 10.07 8.34 -0.11
C LEU A 92 11.51 8.49 -0.65
N MET A 93 11.72 8.33 -1.96
CA MET A 93 13.04 8.55 -2.58
C MET A 93 13.45 10.01 -2.59
N ALA A 94 12.52 10.98 -2.70
CA ALA A 94 12.81 12.40 -2.50
C ALA A 94 13.29 12.66 -1.06
N ALA A 95 12.64 12.08 -0.06
CA ALA A 95 13.04 12.19 1.34
C ALA A 95 14.41 11.54 1.60
N LEU A 96 14.65 10.32 1.12
CA LEU A 96 15.93 9.62 1.24
C LEU A 96 17.07 10.38 0.53
N THR A 97 16.83 10.91 -0.67
CA THR A 97 17.84 11.66 -1.43
C THR A 97 18.13 13.02 -0.77
N GLU A 98 17.14 13.65 -0.15
CA GLU A 98 17.35 14.87 0.66
C GLU A 98 18.12 14.57 1.95
N LEU A 99 17.87 13.42 2.60
CA LEU A 99 18.62 12.95 3.76
C LEU A 99 20.10 12.67 3.42
N LEU A 100 20.36 11.97 2.31
CA LEU A 100 21.71 11.80 1.80
C LEU A 100 22.36 13.16 1.49
N SER A 101 21.60 14.11 0.95
CA SER A 101 22.03 15.50 0.73
C SER A 101 22.29 16.32 2.01
N VAL A 102 21.80 15.87 3.18
CA VAL A 102 22.16 16.45 4.49
C VAL A 102 23.57 16.01 4.89
N PHE A 103 23.93 14.76 4.65
CA PHE A 103 25.25 14.21 5.01
C PHE A 103 26.32 14.51 3.95
N ASN A 104 26.10 14.12 2.70
CA ASN A 104 27.03 14.33 1.58
C ASN A 104 26.36 15.16 0.46
N PRO A 105 26.55 16.50 0.44
CA PRO A 105 25.90 17.40 -0.51
C PRO A 105 26.58 17.38 -1.89
N ALA A 106 26.33 16.35 -2.69
CA ALA A 106 26.85 16.26 -4.06
C ALA A 106 26.07 17.17 -5.06
N PRO A 107 26.69 17.55 -6.20
CA PRO A 107 25.99 18.19 -7.32
C PRO A 107 24.80 17.35 -7.82
N GLY A 108 23.80 18.00 -8.42
CA GLY A 108 22.64 17.32 -9.03
C GLY A 108 21.58 16.78 -8.04
N LEU A 109 21.95 16.31 -6.84
CA LEU A 109 21.02 15.71 -5.88
C LEU A 109 19.79 16.59 -5.58
N ARG A 110 19.99 17.91 -5.43
CA ARG A 110 18.88 18.87 -5.22
C ARG A 110 17.89 18.92 -6.37
N SER A 111 18.36 18.73 -7.61
CA SER A 111 17.51 18.67 -8.79
C SER A 111 16.71 17.36 -8.80
N ALA A 112 17.38 16.24 -8.52
CA ALA A 112 16.73 14.93 -8.39
C ALA A 112 15.64 14.93 -7.30
N VAL A 113 15.93 15.46 -6.10
CA VAL A 113 14.97 15.67 -5.01
C VAL A 113 13.77 16.50 -5.47
N ARG A 114 13.99 17.60 -6.20
CA ARG A 114 12.91 18.46 -6.70
C ARG A 114 12.05 17.76 -7.76
N VAL A 115 12.65 17.02 -8.69
CA VAL A 115 11.92 16.24 -9.71
C VAL A 115 11.10 15.13 -9.04
N MET A 116 11.68 14.38 -8.10
CA MET A 116 10.96 13.35 -7.35
C MET A 116 9.82 13.93 -6.51
N ALA A 117 10.02 15.05 -5.82
CA ALA A 117 8.97 15.71 -5.05
C ALA A 117 7.82 16.24 -5.93
N VAL A 118 8.12 16.79 -7.11
CA VAL A 118 7.10 17.24 -8.07
C VAL A 118 6.31 16.06 -8.65
N GLY A 119 7.00 15.02 -9.14
CA GLY A 119 6.34 13.84 -9.70
C GLY A 119 5.53 13.07 -8.66
N GLY A 120 6.05 12.95 -7.44
CA GLY A 120 5.37 12.37 -6.29
C GLY A 120 4.13 13.15 -5.87
N ALA A 121 4.18 14.49 -5.89
CA ALA A 121 3.03 15.33 -5.62
C ALA A 121 1.91 15.18 -6.67
N VAL A 122 2.26 15.22 -7.97
CA VAL A 122 1.30 15.01 -9.06
C VAL A 122 0.67 13.61 -8.96
N GLY A 123 1.48 12.57 -8.77
CA GLY A 123 0.99 11.21 -8.61
C GLY A 123 0.13 11.02 -7.35
N ALA A 124 0.42 11.70 -6.24
CA ALA A 124 -0.40 11.61 -5.02
C ALA A 124 -1.80 12.19 -5.22
N VAL A 125 -1.93 13.29 -5.99
CA VAL A 125 -3.23 13.84 -6.39
C VAL A 125 -3.98 12.85 -7.29
N VAL A 126 -3.32 12.26 -8.28
CA VAL A 126 -3.94 11.23 -9.15
C VAL A 126 -4.37 10.00 -8.36
N ALA A 127 -3.55 9.52 -7.43
CA ALA A 127 -3.86 8.38 -6.57
C ALA A 127 -5.08 8.64 -5.68
N ALA A 128 -5.19 9.83 -5.07
CA ALA A 128 -6.37 10.19 -4.28
C ALA A 128 -7.64 10.31 -5.14
N LEU A 129 -7.55 10.92 -6.32
CA LEU A 129 -8.67 10.96 -7.27
C LEU A 129 -9.14 9.54 -7.65
N PHE A 130 -8.22 8.63 -7.92
CA PHE A 130 -8.54 7.24 -8.24
C PHE A 130 -9.14 6.50 -7.03
N GLY A 131 -8.68 6.77 -5.81
CA GLY A 131 -9.26 6.23 -4.57
C GLY A 131 -10.72 6.69 -4.35
N TRP A 132 -11.01 7.98 -4.58
CA TRP A 132 -12.39 8.51 -4.50
C TRP A 132 -13.29 8.04 -5.66
N ILE A 133 -12.74 7.77 -6.85
CA ILE A 133 -13.49 7.12 -7.94
C ILE A 133 -13.80 5.66 -7.58
N HIS A 134 -12.83 4.93 -7.02
CA HIS A 134 -12.98 3.51 -6.67
C HIS A 134 -13.93 3.26 -5.49
N THR A 135 -13.90 4.12 -4.47
CA THR A 135 -14.76 4.01 -3.27
C THR A 135 -16.06 4.82 -3.38
N GLY A 136 -16.17 5.72 -4.35
CA GLY A 136 -17.29 6.62 -4.53
C GLY A 136 -17.42 7.65 -3.39
N LEU A 137 -18.58 8.31 -3.32
CA LEU A 137 -18.90 9.29 -2.25
C LEU A 137 -19.43 8.62 -0.96
N TRP A 138 -19.27 7.31 -0.80
CA TRP A 138 -19.78 6.57 0.36
C TRP A 138 -18.89 6.79 1.58
N LEU A 139 -19.42 7.46 2.61
CA LEU A 139 -18.64 7.84 3.80
C LEU A 139 -18.52 6.75 4.88
N GLY A 140 -19.13 5.57 4.68
CA GLY A 140 -18.99 4.44 5.59
C GLY A 140 -17.58 3.80 5.61
N GLY A 141 -17.50 2.64 6.26
CA GLY A 141 -16.25 1.90 6.48
C GLY A 141 -15.86 1.87 7.95
N ASP A 142 -15.02 0.90 8.31
CA ASP A 142 -14.45 0.73 9.64
C ASP A 142 -13.39 1.82 9.94
N ALA A 143 -12.80 1.79 11.13
CA ALA A 143 -11.75 2.75 11.51
C ALA A 143 -10.56 2.73 10.54
N THR A 144 -10.17 1.55 10.04
CA THR A 144 -9.08 1.38 9.05
C THR A 144 -9.38 2.13 7.76
N MET A 145 -10.58 1.94 7.20
CA MET A 145 -11.05 2.66 6.01
C MET A 145 -11.11 4.18 6.22
N GLN A 146 -11.57 4.64 7.39
CA GLN A 146 -11.56 6.07 7.72
C GLN A 146 -10.13 6.63 7.74
N TRP A 147 -9.21 5.96 8.44
CA TRP A 147 -7.80 6.39 8.51
C TRP A 147 -7.14 6.41 7.14
N HIS A 148 -7.24 5.33 6.37
CA HIS A 148 -6.71 5.24 5.01
C HIS A 148 -7.17 6.40 4.12
N ARG A 149 -8.50 6.58 3.99
CA ARG A 149 -9.10 7.60 3.13
C ARG A 149 -8.73 9.03 3.52
N TRP A 150 -8.87 9.38 4.79
CA TRP A 150 -8.68 10.77 5.24
C TRP A 150 -7.20 11.15 5.28
N THR A 151 -6.31 10.26 5.72
CA THR A 151 -4.86 10.51 5.63
C THR A 151 -4.36 10.51 4.19
N GLY A 152 -4.96 9.74 3.29
CA GLY A 152 -4.61 9.71 1.86
C GLY A 152 -5.01 10.99 1.14
N THR A 153 -6.21 11.49 1.43
CA THR A 153 -6.69 12.80 0.96
C THR A 153 -5.83 13.94 1.53
N GLY A 154 -5.49 13.87 2.82
CA GLY A 154 -4.57 14.83 3.45
C GLY A 154 -3.16 14.82 2.84
N LEU A 155 -2.60 13.64 2.56
CA LEU A 155 -1.31 13.48 1.87
C LEU A 155 -1.34 14.09 0.47
N ALA A 156 -2.41 13.87 -0.32
CA ALA A 156 -2.54 14.45 -1.65
C ALA A 156 -2.63 15.99 -1.63
N ILE A 157 -3.27 16.57 -0.61
CA ILE A 157 -3.31 18.02 -0.39
C ILE A 157 -1.94 18.56 0.08
N ALA A 158 -1.20 17.80 0.88
CA ALA A 158 0.08 18.23 1.45
C ALA A 158 1.28 18.04 0.50
N ALA A 159 1.29 17.02 -0.36
CA ALA A 159 2.44 16.67 -1.21
C ALA A 159 2.90 17.78 -2.19
N PRO A 160 2.03 18.65 -2.73
CA PRO A 160 2.47 19.82 -3.51
C PRO A 160 3.29 20.84 -2.71
N LEU A 161 3.14 20.92 -1.38
CA LEU A 161 3.78 21.94 -0.56
C LEU A 161 5.32 21.81 -0.51
N PRO A 162 5.94 20.62 -0.30
CA PRO A 162 7.37 20.43 -0.54
C PRO A 162 7.84 20.87 -1.94
N ALA A 163 7.07 20.57 -2.99
CA ALA A 163 7.46 20.96 -4.35
C ALA A 163 7.55 22.49 -4.52
N LEU A 164 6.60 23.24 -3.95
CA LEU A 164 6.64 24.70 -3.90
C LEU A 164 7.82 25.21 -3.06
N LEU A 165 8.01 24.66 -1.86
CA LEU A 165 9.08 25.05 -0.92
C LEU A 165 10.49 24.70 -1.41
N SER A 166 10.65 23.78 -2.37
CA SER A 166 11.95 23.31 -2.88
C SER A 166 12.86 24.42 -3.43
N HIS A 167 12.27 25.55 -3.85
CA HIS A 167 12.97 26.72 -4.39
C HIS A 167 13.54 27.67 -3.33
N ARG A 168 13.15 27.54 -2.06
CA ARG A 168 13.54 28.48 -1.00
C ARG A 168 15.01 28.29 -0.60
N ALA A 169 15.68 29.40 -0.27
CA ALA A 169 17.06 29.41 0.21
C ALA A 169 17.20 28.70 1.56
N ASP A 170 16.28 28.99 2.50
CA ASP A 170 16.07 28.11 3.65
C ASP A 170 15.29 26.86 3.23
N ARG A 171 15.82 25.69 3.61
CA ARG A 171 15.25 24.38 3.34
C ARG A 171 14.82 23.63 4.60
N LEU A 172 14.82 24.27 5.78
CA LEU A 172 14.20 23.71 6.99
C LEU A 172 12.71 23.38 6.80
N PRO A 173 11.83 24.28 6.33
CA PRO A 173 10.41 23.96 6.16
C PRO A 173 10.20 22.93 5.04
N PHE A 174 11.02 22.95 3.99
CA PHE A 174 11.03 21.91 2.94
C PHE A 174 11.32 20.52 3.53
N ARG A 175 12.40 20.41 4.33
CA ARG A 175 12.83 19.15 4.96
C ARG A 175 11.82 18.64 5.97
N GLY A 176 11.38 19.48 6.90
CA GLY A 176 10.42 19.10 7.94
C GLY A 176 9.14 18.54 7.33
N LEU A 177 8.59 19.22 6.31
CA LEU A 177 7.37 18.78 5.65
C LEU A 177 7.57 17.52 4.79
N LEU A 178 8.68 17.40 4.07
CA LEU A 178 9.00 16.21 3.27
C LEU A 178 9.22 14.96 4.15
N PHE A 179 9.92 15.09 5.27
CA PHE A 179 10.12 13.98 6.22
C PHE A 179 8.83 13.63 6.97
N LEU A 180 7.99 14.61 7.34
CA LEU A 180 6.67 14.36 7.90
C LEU A 180 5.78 13.58 6.92
N ILE A 181 5.75 14.00 5.64
CA ILE A 181 5.03 13.29 4.58
C ILE A 181 5.57 11.87 4.40
N ALA A 182 6.89 11.66 4.43
CA ALA A 182 7.48 10.32 4.36
C ALA A 182 7.04 9.40 5.52
N ILE A 183 6.97 9.92 6.75
CA ILE A 183 6.49 9.16 7.92
C ILE A 183 5.00 8.82 7.77
N VAL A 184 4.17 9.79 7.36
CA VAL A 184 2.72 9.57 7.16
C VAL A 184 2.45 8.63 5.98
N LEU A 185 3.32 8.58 4.97
CA LEU A 185 3.25 7.60 3.88
C LEU A 185 3.52 6.16 4.36
N LEU A 186 4.36 5.94 5.37
CA LEU A 186 4.57 4.61 5.95
C LEU A 186 3.33 4.15 6.73
N ALA A 187 2.73 5.03 7.53
CA ALA A 187 1.46 4.75 8.20
C ALA A 187 0.31 4.51 7.19
N GLN A 188 0.30 5.26 6.08
CA GLN A 188 -0.63 5.02 4.97
C GLN A 188 -0.44 3.64 4.34
N GLY A 189 0.80 3.21 4.14
CA GLY A 189 1.12 1.86 3.66
C GLY A 189 0.56 0.77 4.57
N TYR A 190 0.65 0.95 5.89
CA TYR A 190 0.08 0.03 6.88
C TYR A 190 -1.45 -0.09 6.74
N TRP A 191 -2.19 1.02 6.75
CA TRP A 191 -3.66 0.97 6.61
C TRP A 191 -4.12 0.45 5.24
N GLY A 192 -3.37 0.74 4.17
CA GLY A 192 -3.61 0.13 2.86
C GLY A 192 -3.38 -1.39 2.86
N GLY A 193 -2.37 -1.86 3.60
CA GLY A 193 -2.10 -3.28 3.80
C GLY A 193 -3.22 -4.01 4.56
N GLU A 194 -3.70 -3.42 5.66
CA GLU A 194 -4.83 -3.93 6.45
C GLU A 194 -6.11 -4.04 5.62
N LEU A 195 -6.40 -3.06 4.76
CA LEU A 195 -7.57 -3.10 3.86
C LEU A 195 -7.44 -4.16 2.76
N ALA A 196 -6.22 -4.51 2.35
CA ALA A 196 -5.98 -5.49 1.28
C ALA A 196 -5.87 -6.95 1.78
N HIS A 197 -5.45 -7.16 3.03
CA HIS A 197 -5.13 -8.49 3.58
C HIS A 197 -5.94 -8.87 4.84
N GLY A 198 -6.68 -7.92 5.42
CA GLY A 198 -7.42 -8.10 6.68
C GLY A 198 -6.71 -7.48 7.89
N SER A 199 -7.44 -7.43 9.01
CA SER A 199 -6.96 -6.81 10.25
C SER A 199 -5.82 -7.61 10.91
N ASN A 200 -4.79 -6.89 11.34
CA ASN A 200 -3.51 -7.42 11.83
C ASN A 200 -2.80 -8.39 10.86
N HIS A 201 -2.69 -8.01 9.59
CA HIS A 201 -2.00 -8.80 8.57
C HIS A 201 -0.48 -8.96 8.81
N LEU A 202 0.11 -8.18 9.72
CA LEU A 202 1.53 -8.24 10.07
C LEU A 202 1.82 -9.03 11.36
N GLY A 203 0.80 -9.38 12.17
CA GLY A 203 0.98 -10.06 13.45
C GLY A 203 1.66 -9.22 14.53
N LEU A 204 1.37 -7.91 14.57
CA LEU A 204 1.94 -6.90 15.49
C LEU A 204 0.95 -6.44 16.58
#